data_AF-A0A968L151-F1
#
_entry.id   AF-A0A968L151-F1
#
_cell.length_a   1.000
_cell.length_b   1.000
_cell.length_c   1.000
_cell.angle_alpha   90.00
_cell.angle_beta   90.00
_cell.angle_gamma   90.00
#
_symmetry.space_group_name_H-M   'P 1'
#
loop_
_entity.id
_entity.type
_entity.pdbx_description
1 polymer ?
#
loop_
_entity_poly.entity_id
_entity_poly.type
_entity_poly.pdbx_seq_one_letter_code
_entity_poly.pdbx_strand_id
1 'polypeptide(L)'
;MSFEGEHSVRLWRVIYLNILLVISVALSSCSSIANAQSPEPTSTPEPEENGPTFIKITNNGIKEAIVRIIGTSYTDDLDQNKLSLSQCFKDQFISVWAPGNYIKTISCDGNSPVEYVVTLDPIDINSGAIYSWAPAASSCLQCHIQAPDHDEYNEWHNSGHANVFQDRYFESMYSGRNIRTGAIGKQSSWGLSSDGKVRLQPSDISAADYTGPGFRLDYHNEYGNCAICHVPTAV
;
A
#
# COMPACT_ATOMS: atom_id res chain seq x y z
N MET A 1 -74.87 -0.75 15.42
CA MET A 1 -73.95 0.17 14.73
C MET A 1 -72.79 -0.65 14.21
N SER A 2 -72.81 -1.02 12.94
CA SER A 2 -71.70 -1.68 12.25
C SER A 2 -70.83 -0.60 11.62
N PHE A 3 -69.56 -0.52 12.04
CA PHE A 3 -68.55 0.32 11.39
C PHE A 3 -67.92 -0.49 10.26
N GLU A 4 -68.52 -0.46 9.07
CA GLU A 4 -67.84 -0.88 7.84
C GLU A 4 -66.88 0.25 7.43
N GLY A 5 -65.61 0.11 7.81
CA GLY A 5 -64.57 1.07 7.50
C GLY A 5 -64.07 0.96 6.06
N GLU A 6 -64.69 1.69 5.14
CA GLU A 6 -64.25 1.84 3.74
C GLU A 6 -62.77 2.29 3.59
N HIS A 7 -62.19 2.89 4.63
CA HIS A 7 -60.81 3.37 4.61
C HIS A 7 -59.74 2.26 4.63
N SER A 8 -60.06 1.05 5.10
CA SER A 8 -59.09 -0.05 5.16
C SER A 8 -58.67 -0.56 3.77
N VAL A 9 -59.62 -0.62 2.84
CA VAL A 9 -59.41 -1.26 1.53
C VAL A 9 -58.45 -0.45 0.64
N ARG A 10 -58.45 0.89 0.76
CA ARG A 10 -57.54 1.75 0.00
C ARG A 10 -56.08 1.60 0.46
N LEU A 11 -55.83 1.49 1.76
CA LEU A 11 -54.49 1.33 2.31
C LEU A 11 -53.85 0.02 1.83
N TRP A 12 -54.61 -1.08 1.90
CA TRP A 12 -54.14 -2.37 1.42
C TRP A 12 -53.83 -2.37 -0.08
N ARG A 13 -54.66 -1.72 -0.91
CA ARG A 13 -54.39 -1.58 -2.35
C ARG A 13 -53.07 -0.83 -2.64
N VAL A 14 -52.78 0.22 -1.89
CA VAL A 14 -51.52 0.98 -2.03
C VAL A 14 -50.31 0.12 -1.63
N ILE A 15 -50.43 -0.66 -0.54
CA ILE A 15 -49.35 -1.56 -0.10
C ILE A 15 -49.09 -2.64 -1.16
N TYR A 16 -50.13 -3.30 -1.68
CA TYR A 16 -49.98 -4.33 -2.72
C TYR A 16 -49.36 -3.78 -4.01
N LEU A 17 -49.76 -2.58 -4.45
CA LEU A 17 -49.17 -1.94 -5.63
C LEU A 17 -47.69 -1.60 -5.44
N ASN A 18 -47.29 -1.13 -4.26
CA ASN A 18 -45.88 -0.85 -3.97
C ASN A 18 -45.04 -2.13 -3.91
N ILE A 19 -45.55 -3.20 -3.31
CA ILE A 19 -44.85 -4.50 -3.29
C ILE A 19 -44.67 -5.04 -4.71
N LEU A 20 -45.72 -4.99 -5.55
CA LEU A 20 -45.63 -5.42 -6.95
C LEU A 20 -44.63 -4.57 -7.76
N LEU A 21 -44.58 -3.26 -7.52
CA LEU A 21 -43.62 -2.37 -8.16
C LEU A 21 -42.17 -2.73 -7.79
N VAL A 22 -41.89 -2.94 -6.50
CA VAL A 22 -40.55 -3.32 -6.02
C VAL A 22 -40.12 -4.66 -6.60
N ILE A 23 -41.01 -5.65 -6.64
CA ILE A 23 -40.74 -6.96 -7.24
C ILE A 23 -40.47 -6.82 -8.75
N SER A 24 -41.24 -5.99 -9.47
CA SER A 24 -41.03 -5.77 -10.90
C SER A 24 -39.67 -5.14 -11.19
N VAL A 25 -39.21 -4.19 -10.36
CA VAL A 25 -37.89 -3.55 -10.51
C VAL A 25 -36.74 -4.53 -10.21
N ALA A 26 -36.91 -5.36 -9.17
CA ALA A 26 -35.94 -6.40 -8.83
C ALA A 26 -35.80 -7.46 -9.92
N LEU A 27 -36.91 -7.84 -10.58
CA LEU A 27 -36.88 -8.80 -11.68
C LEU A 27 -36.34 -8.19 -12.99
N SER A 28 -36.55 -6.89 -13.24
CA SER A 28 -36.01 -6.22 -14.45
C SER A 28 -34.52 -5.90 -14.37
N SER A 29 -33.90 -5.96 -13.19
CA SER A 29 -32.45 -5.73 -13.02
C SER A 29 -31.60 -6.99 -13.25
N CYS A 30 -32.24 -8.15 -13.47
CA CYS A 30 -31.59 -9.36 -13.96
C CYS A 30 -31.48 -9.36 -15.49
N SER A 31 -30.91 -8.30 -16.07
CA SER A 31 -30.43 -8.38 -17.44
C SER A 31 -29.30 -9.42 -17.48
N SER A 32 -29.39 -10.41 -18.35
CA SER A 32 -28.27 -11.30 -18.65
C SER A 32 -27.07 -10.42 -19.01
N ILE A 33 -26.00 -10.52 -18.22
CA ILE A 33 -24.70 -9.92 -18.56
C ILE A 33 -24.40 -10.45 -19.96
N ALA A 34 -24.48 -9.58 -20.96
CA ALA A 34 -24.02 -9.92 -22.30
C ALA A 34 -22.58 -10.37 -22.12
N ASN A 35 -22.30 -11.64 -22.46
CA ASN A 35 -20.94 -12.15 -22.46
C ASN A 35 -20.14 -11.21 -23.37
N ALA A 36 -19.39 -10.29 -22.75
CA ALA A 36 -18.40 -9.51 -23.46
C ALA A 36 -17.52 -10.55 -24.15
N GLN A 37 -17.44 -10.49 -25.48
CA GLN A 37 -16.49 -11.30 -26.21
C GLN A 37 -15.13 -11.04 -25.57
N SER A 38 -14.53 -12.10 -25.03
CA SER A 38 -13.18 -12.03 -24.46
C SER A 38 -12.32 -11.35 -25.52
N PRO A 39 -11.68 -10.20 -25.21
CA PRO A 39 -10.85 -9.51 -26.19
C PRO A 39 -9.85 -10.52 -26.72
N GLU A 40 -9.84 -10.69 -28.03
CA GLU A 40 -8.88 -11.52 -28.71
C GLU A 40 -7.50 -10.92 -28.39
N PRO A 41 -6.57 -11.68 -27.80
CA PRO A 41 -5.29 -11.14 -27.36
C PRO A 41 -4.59 -10.58 -28.59
N THR A 42 -4.44 -9.25 -28.66
CA THR A 42 -3.59 -8.61 -29.65
C THR A 42 -2.22 -9.25 -29.52
N SER A 43 -1.75 -9.89 -30.60
CA SER A 43 -0.41 -10.45 -30.65
C SER A 43 0.58 -9.29 -30.49
N THR A 44 1.03 -9.05 -29.26
CA THR A 44 2.14 -8.14 -29.01
C THR A 44 3.33 -8.69 -29.78
N PRO A 45 3.91 -7.94 -30.74
CA PRO A 45 5.09 -8.41 -31.45
C PRO A 45 6.15 -8.79 -30.42
N GLU A 46 6.60 -10.03 -30.50
CA GLU A 46 7.67 -10.55 -29.67
C GLU A 46 8.92 -9.69 -29.98
N PRO A 47 9.45 -8.96 -29.00
CA PRO A 47 10.53 -8.03 -29.27
C PRO A 47 11.77 -8.79 -29.75
N GLU A 48 12.45 -8.25 -30.77
CA GLU A 48 13.70 -8.83 -31.29
C GLU A 48 14.68 -9.06 -30.14
N GLU A 49 15.11 -10.32 -29.96
CA GLU A 49 16.09 -10.71 -28.96
C GLU A 49 17.44 -10.04 -29.26
N ASN A 50 17.71 -8.90 -28.63
CA ASN A 50 18.97 -8.18 -28.82
C ASN A 50 20.11 -8.73 -27.94
N GLY A 51 19.91 -9.86 -27.25
CA GLY A 51 20.92 -10.47 -26.38
C GLY A 51 20.91 -9.90 -24.94
N PRO A 52 21.81 -10.39 -24.06
CA PRO A 52 21.75 -10.11 -22.62
C PRO A 52 22.34 -8.75 -22.21
N THR A 53 21.75 -8.18 -21.17
CA THR A 53 22.26 -6.99 -20.48
C THR A 53 22.99 -7.42 -19.20
N PHE A 54 24.25 -7.03 -19.07
CA PHE A 54 25.06 -7.33 -17.89
C PHE A 54 25.21 -6.12 -16.96
N ILE A 55 25.30 -6.37 -15.67
CA ILE A 55 25.53 -5.35 -14.66
C ILE A 55 26.75 -5.76 -13.82
N LYS A 56 27.73 -4.86 -13.77
CA LYS A 56 28.96 -5.03 -13.02
C LYS A 56 29.02 -4.04 -11.87
N ILE A 57 28.95 -4.56 -10.65
CA ILE A 57 29.07 -3.78 -9.43
C ILE A 57 30.56 -3.55 -9.12
N THR A 58 30.96 -2.30 -8.93
CA THR A 58 32.38 -1.94 -8.69
C THR A 58 32.77 -1.94 -7.21
N ASN A 59 31.80 -1.86 -6.30
CA ASN A 59 32.05 -1.86 -4.87
C ASN A 59 32.63 -3.19 -4.40
N ASN A 60 33.81 -3.12 -3.80
CA ASN A 60 34.38 -4.26 -3.10
C ASN A 60 33.53 -4.57 -1.86
N GLY A 61 33.16 -5.84 -1.68
CA GLY A 61 32.49 -6.33 -0.47
C GLY A 61 30.96 -6.44 -0.55
N ILE A 62 30.35 -6.11 -1.70
CA ILE A 62 28.93 -6.42 -1.94
C ILE A 62 28.81 -7.92 -2.26
N LYS A 63 28.17 -8.66 -1.36
CA LYS A 63 28.00 -10.12 -1.47
C LYS A 63 26.62 -10.51 -2.00
N GLU A 64 25.65 -9.62 -1.85
CA GLU A 64 24.26 -9.84 -2.22
C GLU A 64 23.79 -8.55 -2.90
N ALA A 65 23.43 -8.66 -4.17
CA ALA A 65 22.77 -7.58 -4.88
C ALA A 65 21.68 -8.17 -5.76
N ILE A 66 20.64 -7.38 -5.99
CA ILE A 66 19.51 -7.72 -6.83
C ILE A 66 19.41 -6.64 -7.90
N VAL A 67 19.09 -7.07 -9.12
CA VAL A 67 18.79 -6.19 -10.23
C VAL A 67 17.39 -6.46 -10.77
N ARG A 68 16.72 -5.42 -11.26
CA ARG A 68 15.40 -5.51 -11.89
C ARG A 68 15.21 -4.48 -12.99
N ILE A 69 14.49 -4.84 -14.05
CA ILE A 69 13.97 -3.86 -15.01
C ILE A 69 12.64 -3.33 -14.49
N ILE A 70 12.56 -2.02 -14.25
CA ILE A 70 11.37 -1.34 -13.72
C ILE A 70 10.17 -1.60 -14.64
N GLY A 71 9.02 -1.90 -14.05
CA GLY A 71 7.79 -2.23 -14.79
C GLY A 71 7.70 -3.69 -15.27
N THR A 72 8.71 -4.52 -15.00
CA THR A 72 8.70 -5.95 -15.39
C THR A 72 8.87 -6.88 -14.17
N SER A 73 8.68 -8.18 -14.35
CA SER A 73 9.04 -9.21 -13.37
C SER A 73 10.46 -9.76 -13.55
N TYR A 74 11.26 -9.22 -14.48
CA TYR A 74 12.62 -9.70 -14.73
C TYR A 74 13.56 -9.23 -13.63
N THR A 75 14.09 -10.20 -12.88
CA THR A 75 15.03 -9.98 -11.78
C THR A 75 16.18 -10.97 -11.89
N ASP A 76 17.35 -10.55 -11.41
CA ASP A 76 18.49 -11.44 -11.22
C ASP A 76 19.18 -11.11 -9.90
N ASP A 77 19.86 -12.10 -9.32
CA ASP A 77 20.63 -11.99 -8.09
C ASP A 77 22.12 -12.21 -8.35
N LEU A 78 22.96 -11.60 -7.51
CA LEU A 78 24.40 -11.55 -7.73
C LEU A 78 25.03 -12.94 -7.53
N ASP A 79 25.16 -13.70 -8.62
CA ASP A 79 25.96 -14.92 -8.65
C ASP A 79 27.31 -14.65 -9.34
N GLN A 80 28.40 -15.18 -8.78
CA GLN A 80 29.75 -15.06 -9.33
C GLN A 80 30.20 -13.61 -9.67
N ASN A 81 29.76 -12.62 -8.88
CA ASN A 81 29.99 -11.18 -9.10
C ASN A 81 29.41 -10.64 -10.42
N LYS A 82 28.40 -11.30 -10.98
CA LYS A 82 27.77 -10.88 -12.23
C LYS A 82 26.26 -10.89 -12.07
N LEU A 83 25.63 -9.86 -12.63
CA LEU A 83 24.19 -9.74 -12.77
C LEU A 83 23.88 -9.72 -14.26
N SER A 84 22.86 -10.44 -14.67
CA SER A 84 22.47 -10.68 -16.06
C SER A 84 20.97 -10.60 -16.22
N LEU A 85 20.50 -9.66 -17.03
CA LEU A 85 19.12 -9.54 -17.46
C LEU A 85 19.00 -10.00 -18.92
N SER A 86 17.82 -10.49 -19.30
CA SER A 86 17.57 -11.02 -20.64
C SER A 86 17.72 -9.96 -21.73
N GLN A 87 17.20 -8.76 -21.52
CA GLN A 87 17.35 -7.59 -22.40
C GLN A 87 16.77 -6.34 -21.71
N CYS A 88 17.31 -5.15 -21.98
CA CYS A 88 16.70 -3.88 -21.59
C CYS A 88 16.49 -2.98 -22.80
N PHE A 89 15.28 -2.48 -22.99
CA PHE A 89 14.93 -1.62 -24.12
C PHE A 89 15.22 -0.15 -23.83
N LYS A 90 15.36 0.63 -24.89
CA LYS A 90 15.50 2.09 -24.80
C LYS A 90 14.35 2.67 -23.97
N ASP A 91 14.66 3.66 -23.13
CA ASP A 91 13.73 4.37 -22.25
C ASP A 91 13.16 3.51 -21.09
N GLN A 92 13.60 2.26 -20.94
CA GLN A 92 13.43 1.50 -19.70
C GLN A 92 14.50 1.88 -18.67
N PHE A 93 14.28 1.42 -17.44
CA PHE A 93 15.18 1.66 -16.32
C PHE A 93 15.53 0.37 -15.62
N ILE A 94 16.80 0.23 -15.25
CA ILE A 94 17.30 -0.85 -14.40
C ILE A 94 17.49 -0.29 -12.99
N SER A 95 16.97 -1.00 -12.00
CA SER A 95 17.18 -0.73 -10.57
C SER A 95 18.09 -1.80 -9.99
N VAL A 96 19.16 -1.38 -9.32
CA VAL A 96 20.13 -2.26 -8.64
C VAL A 96 20.17 -1.89 -7.17
N TRP A 97 20.11 -2.88 -6.28
CA TRP A 97 20.20 -2.65 -4.84
C TRP A 97 20.90 -3.79 -4.11
N ALA A 98 21.45 -3.47 -2.93
CA ALA A 98 22.13 -4.40 -2.05
C ALA A 98 21.86 -4.00 -0.59
N PRO A 99 21.83 -4.95 0.37
CA PRO A 99 21.71 -4.61 1.79
C PRO A 99 22.75 -3.58 2.24
N GLY A 100 22.32 -2.57 3.00
CA GLY A 100 23.19 -1.52 3.52
C GLY A 100 23.63 -0.47 2.49
N ASN A 101 23.07 -0.47 1.27
CA ASN A 101 23.38 0.49 0.22
C ASN A 101 22.11 1.14 -0.35
N TYR A 102 22.25 2.34 -0.93
CA TYR A 102 21.18 3.00 -1.66
C TYR A 102 20.84 2.27 -2.96
N ILE A 103 19.59 2.38 -3.37
CA ILE A 103 19.11 1.88 -4.67
C ILE A 103 19.68 2.78 -5.77
N LYS A 104 20.26 2.17 -6.80
CA LYS A 104 20.72 2.89 -7.99
C LYS A 104 19.81 2.57 -9.18
N THR A 105 19.31 3.61 -9.82
CA THR A 105 18.54 3.50 -11.07
C THR A 105 19.37 4.01 -12.24
N ILE A 106 19.42 3.25 -13.33
CA ILE A 106 20.10 3.61 -14.58
C ILE A 106 19.12 3.50 -15.76
N SER A 107 19.24 4.40 -16.73
CA SER A 107 18.45 4.37 -17.96
C SER A 107 19.09 3.42 -18.97
N CYS A 108 18.25 2.65 -19.68
CA CYS A 108 18.69 1.75 -20.72
C CYS A 108 18.83 2.47 -22.06
N ASP A 109 19.97 2.27 -22.72
CA ASP A 109 20.25 2.81 -24.04
C ASP A 109 19.58 2.00 -25.17
N GLY A 110 19.03 0.83 -24.85
CA GLY A 110 18.41 -0.10 -25.79
C GLY A 110 19.41 -0.88 -26.64
N ASN A 111 20.71 -0.76 -26.34
CA ASN A 111 21.73 -1.57 -26.98
C ASN A 111 21.83 -2.90 -26.24
N SER A 112 21.96 -3.98 -27.00
CA SER A 112 22.30 -5.27 -26.42
C SER A 112 23.10 -6.11 -27.42
N PRO A 113 24.09 -6.91 -26.99
CA PRO A 113 24.58 -7.05 -25.61
C PRO A 113 25.29 -5.79 -25.10
N VAL A 114 25.10 -5.47 -23.82
CA VAL A 114 25.69 -4.29 -23.16
C VAL A 114 26.08 -4.61 -21.71
N GLU A 115 27.12 -3.97 -21.17
CA GLU A 115 27.50 -4.05 -19.76
C GLU A 115 27.39 -2.67 -19.11
N TYR A 116 26.56 -2.55 -18.06
CA TYR A 116 26.46 -1.36 -17.24
C TYR A 116 27.33 -1.50 -15.99
N VAL A 117 28.19 -0.50 -15.77
CA VAL A 117 29.04 -0.43 -14.57
C VAL A 117 28.33 0.41 -13.51
N VAL A 118 28.10 -0.17 -12.34
CA VAL A 118 27.33 0.45 -11.26
C VAL A 118 28.16 0.50 -9.98
N THR A 119 28.13 1.65 -9.32
CA THR A 119 28.61 1.82 -7.94
C THR A 119 27.39 2.04 -7.05
N LEU A 120 27.25 1.23 -5.99
CA LEU A 120 26.22 1.37 -4.98
C LEU A 120 26.79 2.14 -3.78
N ASP A 121 26.16 3.25 -3.42
CA ASP A 121 26.61 4.07 -2.31
C ASP A 121 26.12 3.46 -0.99
N PRO A 122 26.97 3.30 0.05
CA PRO A 122 26.53 2.78 1.33
C PRO A 122 25.54 3.75 1.98
N ILE A 123 24.55 3.21 2.69
CA ILE A 123 23.63 4.02 3.49
C ILE A 123 24.45 4.71 4.57
N ASP A 124 24.36 6.04 4.62
CA ASP A 124 25.08 6.83 5.60
C ASP A 124 24.47 6.63 6.99
N ILE A 125 25.10 5.78 7.80
CA ILE A 125 24.70 5.54 9.20
C ILE A 125 24.95 6.75 10.11
N ASN A 126 25.77 7.71 9.66
CA ASN A 126 26.05 8.96 10.36
C ASN A 126 25.15 10.10 9.91
N SER A 127 24.28 9.86 8.90
CA SER A 127 23.09 10.67 8.68
C SER A 127 22.08 10.40 9.81
N GLY A 128 22.48 10.75 11.03
CA GLY A 128 21.54 10.90 12.13
C GLY A 128 20.44 11.86 11.69
N ALA A 129 19.31 11.82 12.39
CA ALA A 129 18.16 12.71 12.21
C ALA A 129 18.46 14.22 12.49
N ILE A 130 19.62 14.71 12.05
CA ILE A 130 20.06 16.11 12.06
C ILE A 130 19.61 16.82 10.78
N TYR A 131 18.79 16.17 9.94
CA TYR A 131 17.94 16.91 9.05
C TYR A 131 16.83 17.53 9.90
N SER A 132 16.76 18.86 9.95
CA SER A 132 15.49 19.50 10.25
C SER A 132 14.49 18.92 9.27
N TRP A 133 13.49 18.17 9.75
CA TRP A 133 12.43 17.62 8.91
C TRP A 133 11.89 18.75 8.06
N ALA A 134 12.24 18.74 6.77
CA ALA A 134 11.59 19.61 5.83
C ALA A 134 10.12 19.15 5.80
N PRO A 135 9.14 20.07 5.84
CA PRO A 135 7.75 19.69 5.68
C PRO A 135 7.64 18.77 4.46
N ALA A 136 7.02 17.59 4.62
CA ALA A 136 6.93 16.60 3.53
C ALA A 136 6.38 17.24 2.23
N ALA A 137 5.51 18.23 2.39
CA ALA A 137 4.95 19.01 1.29
C ALA A 137 5.97 19.82 0.48
N SER A 138 7.11 20.28 1.03
CA SER A 138 8.10 21.06 0.28
C SER A 138 9.29 20.23 -0.21
N SER A 139 9.62 19.11 0.46
CA SER A 139 10.71 18.22 0.07
C SER A 139 10.32 17.22 -1.01
N CYS A 140 9.13 16.60 -0.92
CA CYS A 140 8.65 15.65 -1.92
C CYS A 140 8.26 16.35 -3.22
N LEU A 141 7.68 17.56 -3.12
CA LEU A 141 7.27 18.41 -4.24
C LEU A 141 8.41 18.66 -5.25
N GLN A 142 9.63 18.87 -4.78
CA GLN A 142 10.75 19.20 -5.67
C GLN A 142 11.17 18.05 -6.58
N CYS A 143 11.03 16.80 -6.12
CA CYS A 143 11.36 15.61 -6.91
C CYS A 143 10.16 15.09 -7.72
N HIS A 144 8.95 15.17 -7.18
CA HIS A 144 7.74 14.59 -7.77
C HIS A 144 6.92 15.57 -8.64
N ILE A 145 7.37 16.81 -8.84
CA ILE A 145 6.88 17.72 -9.91
C ILE A 145 7.67 17.53 -11.23
N GLN A 146 8.88 16.98 -11.18
CA GLN A 146 9.79 16.98 -12.33
C GLN A 146 9.51 15.87 -13.37
N ALA A 147 8.51 15.01 -13.14
CA ALA A 147 8.03 14.08 -14.16
C ALA A 147 7.05 14.83 -15.08
N PRO A 148 7.42 15.14 -16.35
CA PRO A 148 6.65 16.06 -17.20
C PRO A 148 5.22 15.58 -17.52
N ASP A 149 4.97 14.27 -17.35
CA ASP A 149 3.73 13.61 -17.74
C ASP A 149 2.97 12.99 -16.55
N HIS A 150 3.53 13.09 -15.34
CA HIS A 150 2.94 12.52 -14.14
C HIS A 150 2.99 13.55 -13.00
N ASP A 151 1.82 14.06 -12.66
CA ASP A 151 1.63 14.94 -11.49
C ASP A 151 1.57 14.10 -10.20
N GLU A 152 2.60 13.27 -10.01
CA GLU A 152 2.69 12.30 -8.92
C GLU A 152 2.56 12.98 -7.56
N TYR A 153 3.11 14.19 -7.43
CA TYR A 153 2.94 14.97 -6.22
C TYR A 153 1.48 15.31 -5.98
N ASN A 154 0.75 15.87 -6.95
CA ASN A 154 -0.66 16.19 -6.70
C ASN A 154 -1.52 14.93 -6.57
N GLU A 155 -1.21 13.85 -7.27
CA GLU A 155 -1.89 12.57 -7.08
C GLU A 155 -1.70 12.06 -5.64
N TRP A 156 -0.45 11.97 -5.18
CA TRP A 156 -0.14 11.57 -3.82
C TRP A 156 -0.74 12.52 -2.80
N HIS A 157 -0.55 13.84 -2.96
CA HIS A 157 -1.03 14.87 -2.05
C HIS A 157 -2.56 14.86 -1.90
N ASN A 158 -3.29 14.57 -2.98
CA ASN A 158 -4.74 14.43 -2.96
C ASN A 158 -5.21 13.01 -2.59
N SER A 159 -4.30 12.04 -2.48
CA SER A 159 -4.63 10.68 -2.08
C SER A 159 -5.03 10.62 -0.60
N GLY A 160 -5.86 9.62 -0.25
CA GLY A 160 -6.20 9.35 1.15
C GLY A 160 -4.99 8.99 2.01
N HIS A 161 -3.89 8.51 1.41
CA HIS A 161 -2.66 8.17 2.12
C HIS A 161 -1.90 9.42 2.60
N ALA A 162 -1.84 10.49 1.78
CA ALA A 162 -1.21 11.75 2.22
C ALA A 162 -2.11 12.57 3.15
N ASN A 163 -3.43 12.42 3.04
CA ASN A 163 -4.41 13.12 3.88
C ASN A 163 -4.82 12.33 5.14
N VAL A 164 -4.13 11.23 5.41
CA VAL A 164 -4.41 10.31 6.53
C VAL A 164 -4.34 10.98 7.91
N PHE A 165 -3.79 12.20 8.04
CA PHE A 165 -3.82 12.97 9.30
C PHE A 165 -4.65 14.25 9.23
N GLN A 166 -5.26 14.57 8.07
CA GLN A 166 -6.28 15.61 7.98
C GLN A 166 -7.66 15.07 8.37
N ASP A 167 -7.90 13.79 8.09
CA ASP A 167 -9.10 13.09 8.51
C ASP A 167 -8.96 12.52 9.92
N ARG A 168 -9.80 13.05 10.82
CA ARG A 168 -9.92 12.68 12.23
C ARG A 168 -10.05 11.18 12.51
N TYR A 169 -10.62 10.42 11.57
CA TYR A 169 -10.76 8.96 11.67
C TYR A 169 -9.40 8.27 11.66
N PHE A 170 -8.56 8.63 10.70
CA PHE A 170 -7.24 8.04 10.52
C PHE A 170 -6.26 8.54 11.59
N GLU A 171 -6.35 9.79 12.02
CA GLU A 171 -5.64 10.29 13.22
C GLU A 171 -5.90 9.38 14.43
N SER A 172 -7.18 9.03 14.68
CA SER A 172 -7.55 8.13 15.78
C SER A 172 -7.02 6.72 15.61
N MET A 173 -7.00 6.18 14.39
CA MET A 173 -6.49 4.83 14.09
C MET A 173 -4.98 4.71 14.28
N TYR A 174 -4.23 5.65 13.70
CA TYR A 174 -2.78 5.57 13.63
C TYR A 174 -2.07 6.07 14.89
N SER A 175 -2.69 6.99 15.64
CA SER A 175 -2.12 7.49 16.90
C SER A 175 -2.78 6.88 18.14
N GLY A 176 -3.82 6.06 17.97
CA GLY A 176 -4.60 5.52 19.08
C GLY A 176 -5.19 6.62 19.95
N ARG A 177 -5.55 7.77 19.38
CA ARG A 177 -5.97 8.98 20.10
C ARG A 177 -7.49 9.13 20.10
N ASN A 178 -8.04 9.50 21.25
CA ASN A 178 -9.42 9.96 21.38
C ASN A 178 -9.58 11.34 20.74
N ILE A 179 -10.37 11.42 19.68
CA ILE A 179 -10.55 12.65 18.89
C ILE A 179 -11.29 13.78 19.63
N ARG A 180 -12.01 13.47 20.70
CA ARG A 180 -12.76 14.45 21.50
C ARG A 180 -11.93 15.00 22.65
N THR A 181 -11.18 14.14 23.33
CA THR A 181 -10.40 14.53 24.54
C THR A 181 -8.93 14.75 24.23
N GLY A 182 -8.45 14.31 23.07
CA GLY A 182 -7.03 14.28 22.73
C GLY A 182 -6.22 13.23 23.50
N ALA A 183 -6.84 12.42 24.36
CA ALA A 183 -6.14 11.40 25.13
C ALA A 183 -5.54 10.34 24.21
N ILE A 184 -4.28 9.97 24.44
CA ILE A 184 -3.61 8.88 23.73
C ILE A 184 -3.84 7.59 24.54
N GLY A 185 -4.28 6.54 23.86
CA GLY A 185 -4.46 5.23 24.47
C GLY A 185 -3.11 4.65 24.90
N LYS A 186 -3.09 3.87 25.99
CA LYS A 186 -1.85 3.21 26.42
C LYS A 186 -1.33 2.32 25.30
N GLN A 187 -0.03 2.43 25.02
CA GLN A 187 0.63 1.54 24.08
C GLN A 187 0.65 0.13 24.66
N SER A 188 0.23 -0.88 23.89
CA SER A 188 0.40 -2.26 24.33
C SER A 188 1.89 -2.55 24.43
N SER A 189 2.29 -2.99 25.62
CA SER A 189 3.60 -3.57 25.88
C SER A 189 3.50 -5.08 25.81
N TRP A 190 4.62 -5.74 25.51
CA TRP A 190 4.68 -7.19 25.34
C TRP A 190 5.45 -7.81 26.51
N GLY A 191 4.86 -8.82 27.12
CA GLY A 191 5.52 -9.72 28.07
C GLY A 191 5.55 -11.15 27.57
N LEU A 192 6.50 -11.94 28.06
CA LEU A 192 6.47 -13.40 27.89
C LEU A 192 5.73 -14.01 29.09
N SER A 193 4.84 -14.96 28.83
CA SER A 193 4.30 -15.84 29.87
C SER A 193 5.44 -16.54 30.62
N SER A 194 5.19 -17.03 31.83
CA SER A 194 6.19 -17.73 32.65
C SER A 194 6.76 -18.98 31.97
N ASP A 195 6.02 -19.57 31.02
CA ASP A 195 6.45 -20.69 30.18
C ASP A 195 6.99 -20.27 28.80
N GLY A 196 7.03 -18.97 28.49
CA GLY A 196 7.55 -18.39 27.26
C GLY A 196 6.74 -18.69 26.00
N LYS A 197 5.58 -19.35 26.13
CA LYS A 197 4.79 -19.84 24.99
C LYS A 197 3.79 -18.83 24.45
N VAL A 198 3.47 -17.80 25.23
CA VAL A 198 2.42 -16.83 24.89
C VAL A 198 2.92 -15.42 25.17
N ARG A 199 2.62 -14.51 24.24
CA ARG A 199 2.78 -13.07 24.46
C ARG A 199 1.60 -12.59 25.28
N LEU A 200 1.86 -12.04 26.46
CA LEU A 200 0.84 -11.48 27.34
C LEU A 200 0.97 -9.97 27.37
N GLN A 201 -0.17 -9.29 27.33
CA GLN A 201 -0.25 -7.89 27.69
C GLN A 201 0.00 -7.71 29.20
N PRO A 202 0.63 -6.62 29.66
CA PRO A 202 0.70 -6.34 31.09
C PRO A 202 -0.67 -6.23 31.74
N SER A 203 -0.78 -6.85 32.92
CA SER A 203 -2.04 -7.03 33.66
C SER A 203 -2.65 -5.73 34.19
N ASP A 204 -1.96 -4.61 34.06
CA ASP A 204 -2.34 -3.28 34.54
C ASP A 204 -3.05 -2.42 33.47
N ILE A 205 -3.36 -2.99 32.30
CA ILE A 205 -4.05 -2.29 31.22
C ILE A 205 -5.45 -2.89 31.02
N SER A 206 -6.46 -2.04 31.08
CA SER A 206 -7.88 -2.37 30.89
C SER A 206 -8.40 -1.89 29.52
N ALA A 207 -9.60 -2.34 29.13
CA ALA A 207 -10.25 -1.85 27.92
C ALA A 207 -10.48 -0.32 27.92
N ALA A 208 -10.62 0.29 29.11
CA ALA A 208 -10.81 1.73 29.26
C ALA A 208 -9.52 2.54 29.00
N ASP A 209 -8.36 1.87 28.98
CA ASP A 209 -7.07 2.49 28.68
C ASP A 209 -6.80 2.61 27.17
N TYR A 210 -7.67 2.04 26.32
CA TYR A 210 -7.55 2.11 24.87
C TYR A 210 -8.48 3.17 24.27
N THR A 211 -7.95 3.95 23.34
CA THR A 211 -8.71 4.93 22.57
C THR A 211 -8.48 4.75 21.08
N GLY A 212 -9.54 5.00 20.29
CA GLY A 212 -9.55 4.77 18.85
C GLY A 212 -9.92 3.32 18.47
N PRO A 213 -9.95 3.01 17.17
CA PRO A 213 -10.17 1.65 16.68
C PRO A 213 -9.10 0.69 17.17
N GLY A 214 -9.52 -0.54 17.45
CA GLY A 214 -8.68 -1.55 18.07
C GLY A 214 -9.09 -2.96 17.67
N PHE A 215 -8.33 -3.93 18.18
CA PHE A 215 -8.56 -5.35 17.99
C PHE A 215 -8.81 -6.02 19.34
N ARG A 216 -9.40 -7.21 19.26
CA ARG A 216 -9.49 -8.15 20.37
C ARG A 216 -8.89 -9.48 19.91
N LEU A 217 -7.93 -10.01 20.66
CA LEU A 217 -7.33 -11.31 20.35
C LEU A 217 -8.25 -12.42 20.85
N ASP A 218 -8.35 -13.53 20.11
CA ASP A 218 -9.15 -14.69 20.52
C ASP A 218 -8.60 -15.35 21.80
N TYR A 219 -7.28 -15.25 22.01
CA TYR A 219 -6.56 -15.76 23.17
C TYR A 219 -5.42 -14.78 23.52
N HIS A 220 -5.30 -14.23 24.72
CA HIS A 220 -6.09 -14.41 25.95
C HIS A 220 -7.29 -13.45 26.07
N ASN A 221 -8.02 -13.17 24.99
CA ASN A 221 -9.15 -12.24 25.05
C ASN A 221 -8.74 -10.79 25.39
N GLU A 222 -7.56 -10.39 24.93
CA GLU A 222 -6.94 -9.10 25.21
C GLU A 222 -7.38 -8.03 24.19
N TYR A 223 -7.39 -6.77 24.62
CA TYR A 223 -7.71 -5.62 23.77
C TYR A 223 -6.41 -4.90 23.38
N GLY A 224 -6.37 -4.35 22.17
CA GLY A 224 -5.28 -3.50 21.70
C GLY A 224 -5.79 -2.42 20.76
N ASN A 225 -5.02 -1.36 20.53
CA ASN A 225 -5.30 -0.37 19.50
C ASN A 225 -4.56 -0.70 18.18
N CYS A 226 -5.06 -0.23 17.05
CA CYS A 226 -4.41 -0.50 15.76
C CYS A 226 -3.03 0.20 15.63
N ALA A 227 -2.81 1.30 16.36
CA ALA A 227 -1.55 2.06 16.33
C ALA A 227 -0.33 1.21 16.73
N ILE A 228 -0.49 0.21 17.60
CA ILE A 228 0.63 -0.65 18.06
C ILE A 228 1.39 -1.34 16.92
N CYS A 229 0.70 -1.73 15.85
CA CYS A 229 1.32 -2.39 14.69
C CYS A 229 1.66 -1.42 13.56
N HIS A 230 1.23 -0.15 13.67
CA HIS A 230 1.23 0.81 12.58
C HIS A 230 1.97 2.14 12.91
N VAL A 231 2.77 2.24 13.99
CA VAL A 231 3.46 3.49 14.39
C VAL A 231 4.93 3.57 13.92
N PRO A 232 5.44 4.78 13.56
CA PRO A 232 4.78 6.08 13.68
C PRO A 232 4.35 6.72 12.36
N THR A 233 3.20 7.36 12.47
CA THR A 233 2.88 8.64 11.83
C THR A 233 4.07 9.59 11.98
N ALA A 234 4.72 9.96 10.89
CA ALA A 234 5.61 11.12 10.92
C ALA A 234 4.73 12.36 11.14
N VAL A 235 4.92 13.04 12.28
CA VAL A 235 4.42 14.40 12.56
C VAL A 235 5.57 15.38 12.40
#